data_AF-A0A6P0V8P9-F1
#
_entry.id   AF-A0A6P0V8P9-F1
#
_cell.length_a   1.000
_cell.length_b   1.000
_cell.length_c   1.000
_cell.angle_alpha   90.00
_cell.angle_beta   90.00
_cell.angle_gamma   90.00
#
_symmetry.space_group_name_H-M   'P 1'
#
loop_
_entity.id
_entity.type
_entity.pdbx_description
1 polymer ?
#
loop_
_entity_poly.entity_id
_entity_poly.type
_entity_poly.pdbx_seq_one_letter_code
_entity_poly.pdbx_strand_id
1 'polypeptide(L)'
;MFQMLGLGEKAGSGFQKILRAWREQQWFIPLVSEKLDLEITSVALPMVSLIPENVEKELREIVGDDSYCSLTELDRIILVLAHGFGKISNADIQCYRKEHPREIGECLKHLVNNGWLEQFGRSRGTYYTLPNQHQSDLLLLFPNSEHYESSSEHYESSSEHYESSSEHYKRLWEVAAPIREKGRVNKSIVEKTIIALCSEHYLQLRTLAELLGRESDSIRNHYIKPMLSHNLLELKYPDQPNHPEQAYRTVSLPNDKLD
;
A
#
# COMPACT_ATOMS: atom_id res chain seq x y z
N MET A 1 -27.51 -21.98 4.92
CA MET A 1 -28.65 -21.33 4.25
C MET A 1 -28.43 -21.20 2.74
N PHE A 2 -27.46 -20.41 2.24
CA PHE A 2 -27.21 -20.24 0.79
C PHE A 2 -26.94 -21.55 0.01
N GLN A 3 -26.20 -22.49 0.61
CA GLN A 3 -25.95 -23.80 0.00
C GLN A 3 -27.22 -24.66 -0.16
N MET A 4 -28.17 -24.55 0.77
CA MET A 4 -29.46 -25.26 0.69
C MET A 4 -30.39 -24.66 -0.36
N LEU A 5 -30.21 -23.36 -0.66
CA LEU A 5 -30.91 -22.64 -1.72
C LEU A 5 -30.25 -22.81 -3.10
N GLY A 6 -29.15 -23.57 -3.19
CA GLY A 6 -28.39 -23.74 -4.44
C GLY A 6 -27.62 -22.49 -4.91
N LEU A 7 -27.59 -21.43 -4.10
CA LEU A 7 -26.95 -20.14 -4.41
C LEU A 7 -25.49 -20.06 -3.94
N GLY A 8 -24.99 -21.10 -3.28
CA GLY A 8 -23.64 -21.12 -2.73
C GLY A 8 -23.07 -22.53 -2.70
N GLU A 9 -21.74 -22.60 -2.75
CA GLU A 9 -21.01 -23.85 -2.68
C GLU A 9 -20.52 -24.13 -1.25
N LYS A 10 -19.76 -25.22 -1.09
CA LYS A 10 -19.06 -25.48 0.17
C LYS A 10 -18.06 -24.37 0.46
N ALA A 11 -17.88 -24.05 1.73
CA ALA A 11 -16.88 -23.08 2.17
C ALA A 11 -15.50 -23.41 1.56
N GLY A 12 -14.84 -22.39 1.01
CA GLY A 12 -13.51 -22.50 0.40
C GLY A 12 -13.48 -22.89 -1.09
N SER A 13 -14.57 -23.40 -1.70
CA SER A 13 -14.56 -23.77 -3.12
C SER A 13 -14.84 -22.61 -4.07
N GLY A 14 -15.65 -21.63 -3.64
CA GLY A 14 -16.08 -20.51 -4.47
C GLY A 14 -14.92 -19.67 -5.01
N PHE A 15 -14.05 -19.18 -4.14
CA PHE A 15 -12.91 -18.35 -4.57
C PHE A 15 -11.94 -19.10 -5.48
N GLN A 16 -11.70 -20.39 -5.22
CA GLN A 16 -10.87 -21.22 -6.10
C GLN A 16 -11.45 -21.36 -7.51
N LYS A 17 -12.78 -21.39 -7.65
CA LYS A 17 -13.44 -21.37 -8.96
C LYS A 17 -13.32 -20.02 -9.65
N ILE A 18 -13.38 -18.91 -8.90
CA ILE A 18 -13.13 -17.57 -9.46
C ILE A 18 -11.70 -17.51 -9.99
N LEU A 19 -10.69 -17.88 -9.18
CA LEU A 19 -9.29 -17.93 -9.61
C LEU A 19 -9.10 -18.82 -10.85
N ARG A 20 -9.79 -19.96 -10.89
CA ARG A 20 -9.76 -20.87 -12.04
C ARG A 20 -10.34 -20.21 -13.29
N ALA A 21 -11.54 -19.63 -13.20
CA ALA A 21 -12.20 -18.98 -14.33
C ALA A 21 -11.36 -17.82 -14.89
N TRP A 22 -10.77 -17.00 -14.02
CA TRP A 22 -9.89 -15.90 -14.42
C TRP A 22 -8.64 -16.37 -15.16
N ARG A 23 -8.01 -17.44 -14.67
CA ARG A 23 -6.86 -18.05 -15.33
C ARG A 23 -7.24 -18.69 -16.66
N GLU A 24 -8.42 -19.29 -16.78
CA GLU A 24 -8.92 -19.82 -18.06
C GLU A 24 -9.14 -18.71 -19.09
N GLN A 25 -9.54 -17.51 -18.65
CA GLN A 25 -9.68 -16.31 -19.50
C GLN A 25 -8.37 -15.52 -19.69
N GLN A 26 -7.25 -15.96 -19.11
CA GLN A 26 -5.98 -15.23 -19.11
C GLN A 26 -6.12 -13.78 -18.60
N TRP A 27 -6.99 -13.56 -17.62
CA TRP A 27 -7.14 -12.26 -16.96
C TRP A 27 -6.24 -12.14 -15.74
N PHE A 28 -5.97 -10.90 -15.33
CA PHE A 28 -5.32 -10.59 -14.07
C PHE A 28 -6.07 -11.23 -12.89
N ILE A 29 -5.37 -11.99 -12.04
CA ILE A 29 -6.04 -12.69 -10.94
C ILE A 29 -6.76 -11.71 -10.00
N PRO A 30 -7.85 -12.15 -9.36
CA PRO A 30 -8.51 -11.42 -8.28
C PRO A 30 -7.52 -10.88 -7.24
N LEU A 31 -7.58 -9.58 -6.98
CA LEU A 31 -6.77 -8.92 -5.97
C LEU A 31 -7.59 -8.83 -4.69
N VAL A 32 -7.04 -9.35 -3.59
CA VAL A 32 -7.68 -9.29 -2.28
C VAL A 32 -6.85 -8.35 -1.41
N SER A 33 -7.51 -7.32 -0.88
CA SER A 33 -6.92 -6.39 0.07
C SER A 33 -7.82 -6.33 1.30
N GLU A 34 -7.20 -6.35 2.47
CA GLU A 34 -7.89 -6.21 3.74
C GLU A 34 -7.46 -4.90 4.38
N LYS A 35 -8.43 -4.02 4.62
CA LYS A 35 -8.23 -2.78 5.39
C LYS A 35 -8.72 -3.07 6.80
N LEU A 36 -7.82 -3.59 7.64
CA LEU A 36 -8.12 -4.00 9.02
C LEU A 36 -8.70 -2.85 9.85
N ASP A 37 -8.22 -1.65 9.58
CA ASP A 37 -8.73 -0.39 10.11
C ASP A 37 -10.22 -0.20 9.80
N LEU A 38 -10.68 -0.51 8.59
CA LEU A 38 -12.10 -0.34 8.24
C LEU A 38 -12.93 -1.60 8.48
N GLU A 39 -12.34 -2.70 8.95
CA GLU A 39 -12.94 -4.03 8.95
C GLU A 39 -13.50 -4.43 7.57
N ILE A 40 -12.90 -3.91 6.50
CA ILE A 40 -13.32 -4.14 5.12
C ILE A 40 -12.35 -5.09 4.43
N THR A 41 -12.90 -6.17 3.88
CA THR A 41 -12.23 -6.98 2.86
C THR A 41 -12.70 -6.54 1.49
N SER A 42 -11.79 -6.03 0.67
CA SER A 42 -12.04 -5.68 -0.73
C SER A 42 -11.49 -6.76 -1.64
N VAL A 43 -12.33 -7.25 -2.55
CA VAL A 43 -11.94 -8.18 -3.62
C VAL A 43 -12.18 -7.48 -4.94
N ALA A 44 -11.10 -7.16 -5.66
CA ALA A 44 -11.18 -6.67 -7.02
C ALA A 44 -11.09 -7.86 -8.00
N LEU A 45 -11.91 -7.85 -9.04
CA LEU A 45 -11.97 -8.89 -10.08
C LEU A 45 -11.63 -8.29 -11.45
N PRO A 46 -10.34 -8.07 -11.76
CA PRO A 46 -9.91 -7.46 -13.03
C PRO A 46 -10.36 -8.28 -14.24
N MET A 47 -11.20 -7.74 -15.12
CA MET A 47 -11.53 -8.37 -16.41
C MET A 47 -10.61 -7.87 -17.53
N VAL A 48 -9.33 -7.67 -17.19
CA VAL A 48 -8.32 -7.14 -18.10
C VAL A 48 -7.37 -8.27 -18.50
N SER A 49 -7.07 -8.35 -19.79
CA SER A 49 -6.05 -9.27 -20.33
C SER A 49 -4.75 -9.14 -19.55
N LEU A 50 -4.09 -10.26 -19.30
CA LEU A 50 -2.78 -10.29 -18.63
C LEU A 50 -1.71 -9.50 -19.39
N ILE A 51 -1.88 -9.29 -20.70
CA ILE A 51 -1.02 -8.43 -21.52
C ILE A 51 -1.89 -7.36 -22.20
N PRO A 52 -2.08 -6.20 -21.56
CA PRO A 52 -2.73 -5.05 -22.19
C PRO A 52 -1.86 -4.43 -23.30
N GLU A 53 -2.47 -3.93 -24.38
CA GLU A 53 -1.73 -3.32 -25.51
C GLU A 53 -0.89 -2.10 -25.10
N ASN A 54 -1.37 -1.31 -24.15
CA ASN A 54 -0.63 -0.15 -23.63
C ASN A 54 0.63 -0.58 -22.87
N VAL A 55 0.53 -1.62 -22.04
CA VAL A 55 1.67 -2.17 -21.30
C VAL A 55 2.66 -2.82 -22.27
N GLU A 56 2.18 -3.52 -23.30
CA GLU A 56 3.04 -4.08 -24.34
C GLU A 56 3.84 -2.99 -25.06
N LYS A 57 3.22 -1.85 -25.38
CA LYS A 57 3.91 -0.72 -26.00
C LYS A 57 4.99 -0.15 -25.09
N GLU A 58 4.69 0.08 -23.81
CA GLU A 58 5.65 0.58 -22.83
C GLU A 58 6.83 -0.39 -22.63
N LEU A 59 6.55 -1.71 -22.57
CA LEU A 59 7.60 -2.72 -22.46
C LEU A 59 8.48 -2.78 -23.72
N ARG A 60 7.92 -2.59 -24.91
CA ARG A 60 8.70 -2.50 -26.16
C ARG A 60 9.63 -1.30 -26.19
N GLU A 61 9.23 -0.17 -25.61
CA GLU A 61 10.09 1.01 -25.47
C GLU A 61 11.26 0.76 -24.49
N ILE A 62 11.02 0.00 -23.41
CA ILE A 62 12.05 -0.32 -22.40
C ILE A 62 13.02 -1.41 -22.89
N VAL A 63 12.49 -2.48 -23.46
CA VAL A 63 13.25 -3.68 -23.86
C VAL A 63 13.85 -3.56 -25.26
N GLY A 64 13.22 -2.75 -26.12
CA GLY A 64 13.49 -2.68 -27.57
C GLY A 64 12.62 -3.66 -28.35
N ASP A 65 12.07 -3.22 -29.49
CA ASP A 65 11.12 -3.99 -30.31
C ASP A 65 11.69 -5.34 -30.78
N ASP A 66 12.93 -5.37 -31.27
CA ASP A 66 13.58 -6.58 -31.79
C ASP A 66 13.79 -7.62 -30.67
N SER A 67 14.21 -7.17 -29.50
CA SER A 67 14.41 -8.02 -28.33
C SER A 67 13.09 -8.52 -27.77
N TYR A 68 12.07 -7.65 -27.67
CA TYR A 68 10.74 -8.01 -27.17
C TYR A 68 10.05 -9.07 -28.06
N CYS A 69 10.20 -8.98 -29.39
CA CYS A 69 9.65 -9.98 -30.31
C CYS A 69 10.30 -11.36 -30.14
N SER A 70 11.56 -11.42 -29.70
CA SER A 70 12.29 -12.67 -29.44
C SER A 70 11.94 -13.35 -28.10
N LEU A 71 11.26 -12.63 -27.19
CA LEU A 71 10.90 -13.12 -25.87
C LEU A 71 9.86 -14.24 -25.90
N THR A 72 10.00 -15.19 -24.97
CA THR A 72 9.00 -16.22 -24.74
C THR A 72 7.73 -15.63 -24.12
N GLU A 73 6.63 -16.39 -24.16
CA GLU A 73 5.38 -15.97 -23.49
C GLU A 73 5.61 -15.72 -21.99
N LEU A 74 6.35 -16.62 -21.33
CA LEU A 74 6.71 -16.52 -19.91
C LEU A 74 7.50 -15.25 -19.61
N ASP A 75 8.49 -14.92 -20.45
CA ASP A 75 9.29 -13.71 -20.30
C ASP A 75 8.41 -12.44 -20.37
N ARG A 76 7.49 -12.38 -21.35
CA ARG A 76 6.58 -11.24 -21.51
C ARG A 76 5.69 -11.06 -20.28
N ILE A 77 5.18 -12.14 -19.72
CA ILE A 77 4.34 -12.08 -18.52
C ILE A 77 5.14 -11.62 -17.32
N ILE A 78 6.35 -12.14 -17.13
CA ILE A 78 7.20 -11.70 -16.03
C ILE A 78 7.45 -10.19 -16.13
N LEU A 79 7.69 -9.67 -17.33
CA LEU A 79 7.84 -8.23 -17.55
C LEU A 79 6.54 -7.46 -17.29
N VAL A 80 5.39 -7.95 -17.73
CA VAL A 80 4.09 -7.30 -17.45
C VAL A 80 3.78 -7.29 -15.94
N LEU A 81 4.04 -8.40 -15.25
CA LEU A 81 3.89 -8.48 -13.80
C LEU A 81 4.85 -7.53 -13.09
N ALA A 82 6.12 -7.49 -13.51
CA ALA A 82 7.10 -6.55 -12.97
C ALA A 82 6.63 -5.11 -13.17
N HIS A 83 6.14 -4.79 -14.37
CA HIS A 83 5.66 -3.46 -14.73
C HIS A 83 4.47 -3.06 -13.86
N GLY A 84 3.52 -3.97 -13.68
CA GLY A 84 2.27 -3.66 -13.01
C GLY A 84 2.30 -3.69 -11.48
N PHE A 85 3.07 -4.61 -10.89
CA PHE A 85 3.14 -4.76 -9.43
C PHE A 85 4.32 -4.01 -8.81
N GLY A 86 5.24 -3.49 -9.63
CA GLY A 86 6.46 -2.85 -9.16
C GLY A 86 7.51 -3.88 -8.71
N LYS A 87 7.19 -4.61 -7.65
CA LYS A 87 8.02 -5.68 -7.07
C LYS A 87 7.36 -7.02 -7.30
N ILE A 88 8.08 -7.95 -7.93
CA ILE A 88 7.61 -9.31 -8.14
C ILE A 88 8.57 -10.34 -7.56
N SER A 89 8.03 -11.44 -7.08
CA SER A 89 8.78 -12.61 -6.63
C SER A 89 8.43 -13.84 -7.48
N ASN A 90 9.21 -14.90 -7.32
CA ASN A 90 8.92 -16.18 -7.96
C ASN A 90 7.52 -16.73 -7.55
N ALA A 91 7.09 -16.47 -6.32
CA ALA A 91 5.77 -16.89 -5.84
C ALA A 91 4.63 -16.12 -6.55
N ASP A 92 4.83 -14.84 -6.84
CA ASP A 92 3.83 -14.02 -7.52
C ASP A 92 3.60 -14.51 -8.95
N ILE A 93 4.66 -14.92 -9.66
CA ILE A 93 4.58 -15.44 -11.03
C ILE A 93 3.86 -16.79 -11.06
N GLN A 94 4.08 -17.66 -10.07
CA GLN A 94 3.39 -18.96 -9.95
C GLN A 94 1.88 -18.83 -9.78
N CYS A 95 1.36 -17.67 -9.38
CA CYS A 95 -0.09 -17.43 -9.32
C CYS A 95 -0.71 -17.37 -10.73
N TYR A 96 0.05 -16.95 -11.74
CA TYR A 96 -0.42 -16.77 -13.12
C TYR A 96 -0.01 -17.91 -14.06
N ARG A 97 1.06 -18.63 -13.71
CA ARG A 97 1.72 -19.61 -14.57
C ARG A 97 1.90 -20.95 -13.85
N LYS A 98 1.83 -22.05 -14.61
CA LYS A 98 1.86 -23.43 -14.09
C LYS A 98 3.25 -24.06 -14.18
N GLU A 99 4.17 -23.36 -14.82
CA GLU A 99 5.56 -23.70 -15.03
C GLU A 99 6.26 -23.95 -13.69
N HIS A 100 7.27 -24.82 -13.71
CA HIS A 100 7.94 -25.21 -12.48
C HIS A 100 8.71 -24.01 -11.89
N PRO A 101 8.79 -23.83 -10.55
CA PRO A 101 9.51 -22.70 -9.93
C PRO A 101 10.95 -22.52 -10.42
N ARG A 102 11.59 -23.64 -10.80
CA ARG A 102 12.94 -23.66 -11.39
C ARG A 102 12.99 -23.02 -12.78
N GLU A 103 12.01 -23.30 -13.64
CA GLU A 103 11.93 -22.73 -15.00
C GLU A 103 11.69 -21.22 -14.90
N ILE A 104 10.77 -20.81 -14.03
CA ILE A 104 10.53 -19.39 -13.71
C ILE A 104 11.82 -18.73 -13.20
N GLY A 105 12.57 -19.43 -12.33
CA GLY A 105 13.87 -18.95 -11.83
C GLY A 105 14.95 -18.83 -12.91
N GLU A 106 14.94 -19.70 -13.91
CA GLU A 106 15.85 -19.63 -15.07
C GLU A 106 15.49 -18.45 -15.99
N CYS A 107 14.20 -18.25 -16.28
CA CYS A 107 13.71 -17.06 -17.01
C CYS A 107 14.07 -15.77 -16.28
N LEU A 108 13.83 -15.67 -14.96
CA LEU A 108 14.20 -14.49 -14.18
C LEU A 108 15.70 -14.19 -14.26
N LYS A 109 16.55 -15.21 -14.21
CA LYS A 109 18.00 -15.03 -14.40
C LYS A 109 18.34 -14.53 -15.80
N HIS A 110 17.70 -15.07 -16.83
CA HIS A 110 17.89 -14.62 -18.21
C HIS A 110 17.52 -13.15 -18.38
N LEU A 111 16.36 -12.73 -17.86
CA LEU A 111 15.89 -11.34 -17.90
C LEU A 111 16.82 -10.38 -17.14
N VAL A 112 17.36 -10.82 -15.98
CA VAL A 112 18.35 -10.04 -15.22
C VAL A 112 19.68 -9.91 -15.97
N ASN A 113 20.15 -11.00 -16.57
CA ASN A 113 21.41 -10.98 -17.34
C ASN A 113 21.33 -10.07 -18.57
N ASN A 114 20.14 -9.96 -19.18
CA ASN A 114 19.90 -9.04 -20.30
C ASN A 114 19.67 -7.59 -19.86
N GLY A 115 19.68 -7.32 -18.55
CA GLY A 115 19.50 -5.97 -17.99
C GLY A 115 18.06 -5.46 -17.99
N TRP A 116 17.07 -6.32 -18.26
CA TRP A 116 15.66 -5.93 -18.25
C TRP A 116 15.02 -6.02 -16.87
N LEU A 117 15.62 -6.77 -15.95
CA LEU A 117 15.18 -6.82 -14.55
C LEU A 117 16.36 -6.61 -13.61
N GLU A 118 16.08 -5.98 -12.47
CA GLU A 118 17.01 -5.86 -11.37
C GLU A 118 16.61 -6.79 -10.24
N GLN A 119 17.57 -7.58 -9.74
CA GLN A 119 17.35 -8.49 -8.63
C GLN A 119 17.73 -7.84 -7.30
N PHE A 120 16.84 -7.92 -6.33
CA PHE A 120 17.05 -7.42 -4.98
C PHE A 120 16.77 -8.50 -3.92
N GLY A 121 17.42 -8.36 -2.76
CA GLY A 121 17.28 -9.30 -1.65
C GLY A 121 18.12 -10.57 -1.78
N ARG A 122 17.98 -11.48 -0.81
CA ARG A 122 18.70 -12.76 -0.76
C ARG A 122 17.76 -13.89 -0.33
N SER A 123 17.89 -15.06 -0.95
CA SER A 123 17.13 -16.28 -0.63
C SER A 123 15.60 -16.05 -0.64
N ARG A 124 14.89 -16.25 0.48
CA ARG A 124 13.43 -16.11 0.59
C ARG A 124 12.90 -14.69 0.37
N GLY A 125 13.74 -13.67 0.51
CA GLY A 125 13.36 -12.27 0.29
C GLY A 125 13.76 -11.74 -1.10
N THR A 126 13.97 -12.63 -2.08
CA THR A 126 14.39 -12.21 -3.42
C THR A 126 13.19 -11.66 -4.18
N TYR A 127 13.30 -10.43 -4.67
CA TYR A 127 12.31 -9.79 -5.54
C TYR A 127 13.01 -9.14 -6.73
N TYR A 128 12.23 -8.89 -7.78
CA TYR A 128 12.68 -8.35 -9.05
C TYR A 128 11.86 -7.13 -9.41
N THR A 129 12.51 -6.13 -9.99
CA THR A 129 11.87 -4.88 -10.44
C THR A 129 12.37 -4.50 -11.83
N LEU A 130 11.58 -3.71 -12.56
CA LEU A 130 12.05 -3.10 -13.80
C LEU A 130 12.94 -1.88 -13.49
N PRO A 131 14.05 -1.69 -14.21
CA PRO A 131 14.82 -0.46 -14.13
C PRO A 131 13.98 0.71 -14.66
N ASN A 132 13.97 1.84 -13.94
CA ASN A 132 13.20 3.07 -14.26
C ASN A 132 11.67 3.00 -14.13
N GLN A 133 11.13 2.27 -13.16
CA GLN A 133 9.70 2.37 -12.84
C GLN A 133 9.31 3.80 -12.41
N HIS A 134 8.60 4.51 -13.29
CA HIS A 134 7.44 5.26 -12.82
C HIS A 134 6.42 4.23 -12.35
N GLN A 135 5.84 4.41 -11.16
CA GLN A 135 4.72 3.59 -10.70
C GLN A 135 3.57 3.69 -11.72
N SER A 136 3.56 2.80 -12.70
CA SER A 136 2.39 2.51 -13.50
C SER A 136 1.48 1.69 -12.60
N ASP A 137 0.80 2.36 -11.67
CA ASP A 137 -0.23 1.74 -10.85
C ASP A 137 -1.23 1.11 -11.83
N LEU A 138 -1.23 -0.21 -12.00
CA LEU A 138 -2.36 -0.89 -12.65
C LEU A 138 -3.67 -0.57 -11.91
N LEU A 139 -3.58 -0.08 -10.66
CA LEU A 139 -4.68 0.54 -9.92
C LEU A 139 -5.33 1.72 -10.65
N LEU A 140 -4.61 2.44 -11.53
CA LEU A 140 -5.14 3.54 -12.35
C LEU A 140 -5.76 3.06 -13.68
N LEU A 141 -5.47 1.83 -14.13
CA LEU A 141 -6.11 1.22 -15.31
C LEU A 141 -7.45 0.59 -14.98
N PHE A 142 -7.77 0.41 -13.70
CA PHE A 142 -9.15 0.19 -13.29
C PHE A 142 -9.82 1.55 -13.35
N PRO A 143 -10.77 1.79 -14.29
CA PRO A 143 -11.64 2.94 -14.14
C PRO A 143 -12.25 2.80 -12.75
N ASN A 144 -11.96 3.76 -11.87
CA ASN A 144 -12.83 4.01 -10.74
C ASN A 144 -14.22 4.09 -11.36
N SER A 145 -15.09 3.15 -11.00
CA SER A 145 -16.44 3.09 -11.53
C SER A 145 -17.05 4.49 -11.37
N GLU A 146 -17.10 5.26 -12.46
CA GLU A 146 -17.79 6.55 -12.52
C GLU A 146 -19.31 6.39 -12.40
N HIS A 147 -19.80 5.18 -12.17
CA HIS A 147 -21.15 4.92 -11.70
C HIS A 147 -21.18 4.73 -10.18
N TYR A 148 -20.93 5.80 -9.45
CA TYR A 148 -21.73 6.07 -8.27
C TYR A 148 -22.37 7.43 -8.51
N GLU A 149 -23.53 7.43 -9.18
CA GLU A 149 -24.43 8.57 -9.07
C GLU A 149 -24.65 8.79 -7.58
N SER A 150 -24.16 9.95 -7.13
CA SER A 150 -24.36 10.47 -5.81
C SER A 150 -25.87 10.62 -5.57
N SER A 151 -26.48 9.56 -5.06
CA SER A 151 -27.73 9.62 -4.31
C SER A 151 -27.37 9.52 -2.84
N SER A 152 -26.70 10.57 -2.35
CA SER A 152 -26.44 10.79 -0.93
C SER A 152 -27.41 11.86 -0.43
N GLU A 153 -28.70 11.53 -0.38
CA GLU A 153 -29.57 12.16 0.60
C GLU A 153 -29.47 11.33 1.88
N HIS A 154 -28.97 11.97 2.94
CA HIS A 154 -28.85 11.46 4.31
C HIS A 154 -27.78 10.40 4.59
N TYR A 155 -26.56 10.88 4.85
CA TYR A 155 -25.86 10.54 6.10
C TYR A 155 -24.98 11.75 6.46
N GLU A 156 -25.40 12.53 7.46
CA GLU A 156 -24.52 13.51 8.11
C GLU A 156 -23.40 12.72 8.80
N SER A 157 -22.30 12.56 8.08
CA SER A 157 -21.06 12.05 8.64
C SER A 157 -20.33 13.23 9.28
N SER A 158 -20.48 13.35 10.60
CA SER A 158 -19.62 14.17 11.45
C SER A 158 -18.21 13.58 11.45
N SER A 159 -17.47 13.86 10.39
CA SER A 159 -16.05 13.60 10.27
C SER A 159 -15.42 14.96 10.05
N GLU A 160 -14.80 15.50 11.10
CA GLU A 160 -13.87 16.63 10.99
C GLU A 160 -12.67 16.14 10.17
N HIS A 161 -12.86 16.06 8.85
CA HIS A 161 -11.80 16.05 7.88
C HIS A 161 -11.02 17.33 8.10
N TYR A 162 -9.81 17.23 8.66
CA TYR A 162 -8.81 18.28 8.51
C TYR A 162 -8.47 18.33 7.02
N GLU A 163 -9.20 19.18 6.31
CA GLU A 163 -8.97 19.52 4.93
C GLU A 163 -7.52 19.99 4.79
N SER A 164 -6.76 19.33 3.92
CA SER A 164 -5.35 19.63 3.59
C SER A 164 -5.14 21.05 3.01
N SER A 165 -6.18 21.90 3.02
CA SER A 165 -6.22 23.28 2.55
C SER A 165 -6.29 24.32 3.68
N SER A 166 -6.36 23.91 4.96
CA SER A 166 -6.49 24.86 6.08
C SER A 166 -5.14 25.50 6.48
N GLU A 167 -5.19 26.77 6.89
CA GLU A 167 -4.04 27.51 7.48
C GLU A 167 -3.39 26.77 8.66
N HIS A 168 -4.15 25.91 9.34
CA HIS A 168 -3.67 25.08 10.43
C HIS A 168 -2.67 24.01 9.98
N TYR A 169 -2.93 23.32 8.85
CA TYR A 169 -2.02 22.30 8.32
C TYR A 169 -0.67 22.91 7.91
N LYS A 170 -0.68 24.15 7.39
CA LYS A 170 0.55 24.90 7.07
C LYS A 170 1.41 25.14 8.32
N ARG A 171 0.79 25.53 9.45
CA ARG A 171 1.51 25.73 10.72
C ARG A 171 2.15 24.45 11.23
N LEU A 172 1.42 23.33 11.20
CA LEU A 172 1.98 22.02 11.57
C LEU A 172 3.16 21.62 10.67
N TRP A 173 3.05 21.91 9.38
CA TRP A 173 4.11 21.64 8.39
C TRP A 173 5.39 22.45 8.65
N GLU A 174 5.25 23.70 9.08
CA GLU A 174 6.38 24.56 9.49
C GLU A 174 7.04 24.06 10.77
N VAL A 175 6.25 23.65 11.78
CA VAL A 175 6.78 23.09 13.04
C VAL A 175 7.59 21.82 12.79
N ALA A 176 7.21 21.00 11.81
CA ALA A 176 7.90 19.76 11.47
C ALA A 176 9.11 19.92 10.53
N ALA A 177 9.25 21.07 9.86
CA ALA A 177 10.33 21.38 8.91
C ALA A 177 11.76 21.02 9.39
N PRO A 178 12.20 21.33 10.63
CA PRO A 178 13.57 21.04 11.07
C PRO A 178 13.90 19.55 11.13
N ILE A 179 12.91 18.67 11.16
CA ILE A 179 13.10 17.21 11.15
C ILE A 179 13.18 16.66 9.74
N ARG A 180 12.40 17.24 8.82
CA ARG A 180 12.34 16.83 7.41
C ARG A 180 13.59 17.24 6.65
N GLU A 181 14.12 18.42 6.94
CA GLU A 181 15.26 18.99 6.19
C GLU A 181 16.63 18.47 6.65
N LYS A 182 16.72 17.89 7.86
CA LYS A 182 17.98 17.35 8.40
C LYS A 182 17.92 15.82 8.43
N GLY A 183 18.78 15.17 7.63
CA GLY A 183 18.78 13.70 7.49
C GLY A 183 18.99 12.93 8.81
N ARG A 184 19.83 13.43 9.73
CA ARG A 184 20.07 12.79 11.04
C ARG A 184 19.79 13.77 12.18
N VAL A 185 18.67 13.57 12.85
CA VAL A 185 18.21 14.40 13.97
C VAL A 185 18.28 13.59 15.26
N ASN A 186 18.69 14.24 16.35
CA ASN A 186 18.74 13.62 17.68
C ASN A 186 17.33 13.22 18.13
N LYS A 187 17.21 12.04 18.75
CA LYS A 187 15.94 11.48 19.23
C LYS A 187 15.13 12.48 20.08
N SER A 188 15.80 13.23 20.96
CA SER A 188 15.14 14.21 21.84
C SER A 188 14.48 15.36 21.07
N ILE A 189 15.04 15.76 19.91
CA ILE A 189 14.46 16.82 19.08
C ILE A 189 13.18 16.31 18.39
N VAL A 190 13.19 15.05 17.96
CA VAL A 190 12.00 14.42 17.35
C VAL A 190 10.87 14.29 18.36
N GLU A 191 11.16 13.83 19.58
CA GLU A 191 10.16 13.73 20.66
C GLU A 191 9.55 15.10 20.99
N LYS A 192 10.37 16.15 21.14
CA LYS A 192 9.89 17.52 21.37
C LYS A 192 8.98 18.04 20.26
N THR A 193 9.29 17.71 19.02
CA THR A 193 8.50 18.16 17.87
C THR A 193 7.17 17.40 17.80
N ILE A 194 7.17 16.09 18.08
CA ILE A 194 5.92 15.30 18.19
C ILE A 194 5.02 15.89 19.29
N ILE A 195 5.58 16.28 20.44
CA ILE A 195 4.82 16.96 21.50
C ILE A 195 4.22 18.28 20.99
N ALA A 196 5.02 19.10 20.29
CA ALA A 196 4.54 20.36 19.75
C ALA A 196 3.39 20.17 18.74
N LEU A 197 3.51 19.18 17.85
CA LEU A 197 2.48 18.85 16.86
C LEU A 197 1.18 18.34 17.51
N CYS A 198 1.30 17.48 18.51
CA CYS A 198 0.17 16.89 19.23
C CYS A 198 -0.41 17.79 20.34
N SER A 199 0.02 19.05 20.46
CA SER A 199 -0.38 19.91 21.58
C SER A 199 -1.81 20.45 21.48
N GLU A 200 -2.26 20.81 20.27
CA GLU A 200 -3.57 21.44 20.06
C GLU A 200 -4.67 20.42 19.72
N HIS A 201 -4.33 19.37 18.97
CA HIS A 201 -5.29 18.41 18.44
C HIS A 201 -4.77 16.97 18.46
N TYR A 202 -5.71 16.02 18.37
CA TYR A 202 -5.40 14.62 18.16
C TYR A 202 -4.89 14.40 16.75
N LEU A 203 -3.65 13.92 16.62
CA LEU A 203 -3.04 13.60 15.33
C LEU A 203 -2.92 12.10 15.14
N GLN A 204 -3.35 11.61 13.98
CA GLN A 204 -3.20 10.20 13.61
C GLN A 204 -1.74 9.89 13.27
N LEU A 205 -1.36 8.60 13.38
CA LEU A 205 -0.01 8.15 13.06
C LEU A 205 0.40 8.51 11.62
N ARG A 206 -0.53 8.37 10.66
CA ARG A 206 -0.30 8.71 9.26
C ARG A 206 0.06 10.19 9.06
N THR A 207 -0.66 11.09 9.73
CA THR A 207 -0.43 12.52 9.66
C THR A 207 0.92 12.90 10.28
N LEU A 208 1.29 12.28 11.40
CA LEU A 208 2.62 12.47 11.99
C LEU A 208 3.74 11.98 11.06
N ALA A 209 3.52 10.88 10.34
CA ALA A 209 4.47 10.35 9.36
C ALA A 209 4.68 11.32 8.18
N GLU A 210 3.58 11.86 7.65
CA GLU A 210 3.61 12.86 6.57
C GLU A 210 4.30 14.15 7.01
N LEU A 211 3.95 14.69 8.18
CA LEU A 211 4.54 15.93 8.71
C LEU A 211 6.05 15.79 8.93
N LEU A 212 6.48 14.67 9.52
CA LEU A 212 7.88 14.43 9.87
C LEU A 212 8.73 13.89 8.71
N GLY A 213 8.12 13.48 7.60
CA GLY A 213 8.79 12.85 6.46
C GLY A 213 9.47 11.52 6.82
N ARG A 214 8.85 10.72 7.69
CA ARG A 214 9.39 9.44 8.19
C ARG A 214 8.35 8.33 8.11
N GLU A 215 8.82 7.10 8.04
CA GLU A 215 7.95 5.92 8.03
C GLU A 215 7.14 5.81 9.33
N SER A 216 5.84 5.47 9.18
CA SER A 216 4.87 5.31 10.27
C SER A 216 5.31 4.27 11.31
N ASP A 217 5.88 3.14 10.89
CA ASP A 217 6.34 2.09 11.80
C ASP A 217 7.57 2.53 12.61
N SER A 218 8.50 3.25 11.97
CA SER A 218 9.63 3.88 12.67
C SER A 218 9.15 4.86 13.74
N ILE A 219 8.14 5.70 13.43
CA ILE A 219 7.55 6.65 14.39
C ILE A 219 6.87 5.91 15.55
N ARG A 220 6.05 4.91 15.23
CA ARG A 220 5.30 4.11 16.21
C ARG A 220 6.23 3.46 17.22
N ASN A 221 7.27 2.78 16.73
CA ASN A 221 8.13 1.95 17.57
C ASN A 221 9.17 2.75 18.36
N HIS A 222 9.78 3.77 17.76
CA HIS A 222 10.90 4.49 18.38
C HIS A 222 10.50 5.71 19.20
N TYR A 223 9.32 6.29 18.94
CA TYR A 223 8.87 7.53 19.56
C TYR A 223 7.52 7.37 20.26
N ILE A 224 6.45 7.01 19.55
CA ILE A 224 5.09 6.99 20.11
C ILE A 224 4.95 5.98 21.26
N LYS A 225 5.40 4.72 21.08
CA LYS A 225 5.36 3.71 22.15
C LYS A 225 6.10 4.18 23.41
N PRO A 226 7.37 4.65 23.34
CA PRO A 226 8.03 5.25 24.49
C PRO A 226 7.31 6.48 25.06
N MET A 227 6.78 7.38 24.24
CA MET A 227 6.13 8.59 24.74
C MET A 227 4.82 8.30 25.47
N LEU A 228 4.07 7.28 25.05
CA LEU A 228 2.91 6.76 25.77
C LEU A 228 3.32 6.13 27.12
N SER A 229 4.41 5.35 27.16
CA SER A 229 4.88 4.76 28.41
C SER A 229 5.37 5.79 29.44
N HIS A 230 5.85 6.94 28.97
CA HIS A 230 6.28 8.06 29.81
C HIS A 230 5.16 9.10 30.06
N ASN A 231 3.92 8.80 29.68
CA ASN A 231 2.75 9.70 29.83
C ASN A 231 2.94 11.09 29.19
N LEU A 232 3.73 11.17 28.11
CA LEU A 232 3.90 12.40 27.33
C LEU A 232 2.78 12.57 26.28
N LEU A 233 2.20 11.46 25.85
CA LEU A 233 1.07 11.39 24.92
C LEU A 233 -0.06 10.55 25.51
N GLU A 234 -1.28 10.85 25.08
CA GLU A 234 -2.49 10.09 25.36
C GLU A 234 -3.14 9.60 24.06
N LEU A 235 -3.92 8.51 24.18
CA LEU A 235 -4.67 7.90 23.09
C LEU A 235 -6.07 8.51 23.01
N LYS A 236 -6.55 8.77 21.80
CA LYS A 236 -7.95 9.16 21.56
C LYS A 236 -8.93 8.07 21.99
N TYR A 237 -8.57 6.80 21.78
CA TYR A 237 -9.37 5.63 22.16
C TYR A 237 -8.55 4.70 23.08
N PRO A 238 -8.55 4.96 24.41
CA PRO A 238 -7.74 4.18 25.36
C PRO A 238 -8.17 2.70 25.46
N ASP A 239 -9.47 2.43 25.38
CA ASP A 239 -10.03 1.08 25.53
C ASP A 239 -9.80 0.19 24.30
N GLN A 240 -9.43 0.80 23.17
CA GLN A 240 -9.24 0.13 21.88
C GLN A 240 -7.91 0.56 21.25
N PRO A 241 -6.76 -0.01 21.69
CA PRO A 241 -5.44 0.41 21.24
C PRO A 241 -5.22 0.25 19.73
N ASN A 242 -5.95 -0.67 19.09
CA ASN A 242 -5.91 -0.92 17.65
C ASN A 242 -7.03 -0.23 16.86
N HIS A 243 -7.75 0.74 17.45
CA HIS A 243 -8.83 1.44 16.76
C HIS A 243 -8.34 2.13 15.47
N PRO A 244 -9.08 2.06 14.34
CA PRO A 244 -8.68 2.68 13.08
C PRO A 244 -8.38 4.16 13.16
N GLU A 245 -9.20 4.89 13.90
CA GLU A 245 -9.04 6.33 14.06
C GLU A 245 -8.16 6.69 15.27
N GLN A 246 -7.31 5.76 15.71
CA GLN A 246 -6.41 6.03 16.83
C GLN A 246 -5.52 7.23 16.51
N ALA A 247 -5.52 8.18 17.43
CA ALA A 247 -4.81 9.44 17.32
C ALA A 247 -4.20 9.80 18.68
N TYR A 248 -3.16 10.63 18.62
CA TYR A 248 -2.33 10.96 19.77
C TYR A 248 -2.41 12.44 20.05
N ARG A 249 -2.57 12.79 21.33
CA ARG A 249 -2.49 14.17 21.82
C ARG A 249 -1.48 14.23 22.95
N THR A 250 -0.84 15.37 23.14
CA THR A 250 0.03 15.60 24.29
C THR A 250 -0.81 15.65 25.56
N VAL A 251 -0.35 14.92 26.58
CA VAL A 251 -0.97 15.01 27.91
C VAL A 251 -0.75 16.42 28.41
N SER A 252 -1.84 17.18 28.57
CA SER A 252 -1.79 18.47 29.24
C SER A 252 -1.40 18.19 30.69
N LEU A 253 -0.13 18.44 31.05
CA LEU A 253 0.21 18.52 32.46
C LEU A 253 -0.69 19.61 33.05
N PRO A 254 -1.46 19.35 34.12
CA PRO A 254 -2.21 20.40 34.80
C PRO A 254 -1.20 21.44 35.27
N ASN A 255 -1.20 22.58 34.58
CA ASN A 255 -0.41 23.73 34.97
C ASN A 255 -0.92 24.19 36.33
N ASP A 256 0.04 24.50 37.21
CA ASP A 256 -0.08 25.02 38.56
C ASP A 256 -1.47 25.48 39.01
N LYS A 257 -1.90 24.91 40.13
CA LYS A 257 -2.63 25.69 41.14
C LYS A 257 -1.74 26.88 41.53
N LEU A 258 -1.95 28.00 40.87
CA LEU A 258 -1.62 29.31 41.39
C LEU A 258 -2.95 30.06 41.57
N ASP A 259 -3.12 30.47 42.83
CA ASP A 259 -4.15 31.29 43.47
C ASP A 259 -5.39 30.56 44.03
#